data_AF-A0A4U9HS53-F1
#
_entry.id   AF-A0A4U9HS53-F1
#
_cell.length_a   1.000
_cell.length_b   1.000
_cell.length_c   1.000
_cell.angle_alpha   90.00
_cell.angle_beta   90.00
_cell.angle_gamma   90.00
#
_symmetry.space_group_name_H-M   'P 1'
#
loop_
_entity.id
_entity.type
_entity.pdbx_description
1 polymer ?
#
loop_
_entity_poly.entity_id
_entity_poly.type
_entity_poly.pdbx_seq_one_letter_code
_entity_poly.pdbx_strand_id
1 'polypeptide(L)'
;MRWVGVAVTTMTDFDYLFGQASWLTDRYNGYRQRDVATAGYGRQFLNGPVHSFRFEFGPGVRYDEYTDGDTETQPLGYASGTYAWQMTDNAKFSQGVSVFGADDTTVNSETALNVAINAHFGLKVAYNVTWNSEPPASAPEHTDSQNHGLSGLQNVIAAGQ
;
A
#
# COMPACT_ATOMS: atom_id res chain seq x y z
N MET A 1 -4.74 -19.97 3.29
CA MET A 1 -4.83 -19.71 1.83
C MET A 1 -5.11 -18.22 1.66
N ARG A 2 -4.44 -17.54 0.73
CA ARG A 2 -4.54 -16.08 0.56
C ARG A 2 -5.04 -15.78 -0.84
N TRP A 3 -6.10 -14.98 -0.96
CA TRP A 3 -6.60 -14.45 -2.22
C TRP A 3 -6.65 -12.93 -2.16
N VAL A 4 -6.31 -12.27 -3.26
CA VAL A 4 -6.40 -10.81 -3.40
C VAL A 4 -6.95 -10.52 -4.79
N GLY A 5 -8.08 -9.83 -4.84
CA GLY A 5 -8.68 -9.28 -6.05
C GLY A 5 -8.61 -7.76 -6.04
N VAL A 6 -8.22 -7.17 -7.17
CA VAL A 6 -8.23 -5.72 -7.39
C VAL A 6 -8.93 -5.45 -8.71
N ALA A 7 -9.91 -4.55 -8.69
CA ALA A 7 -10.62 -4.04 -9.85
C ALA A 7 -10.40 -2.53 -9.94
N VAL A 8 -10.09 -2.03 -11.14
CA VAL A 8 -9.95 -0.60 -11.40
C VAL A 8 -10.77 -0.27 -12.64
N THR A 9 -11.58 0.78 -12.58
CA THR A 9 -12.40 1.26 -13.67
C THR A 9 -12.09 2.72 -13.92
N THR A 10 -11.43 3.01 -15.04
CA THR A 10 -11.17 4.39 -15.48
C THR A 10 -12.46 5.01 -16.01
N MET A 11 -12.86 6.14 -15.43
CA MET A 11 -14.02 6.91 -15.87
C MET A 11 -13.62 8.02 -16.85
N THR A 12 -12.44 8.63 -16.66
CA THR A 12 -11.90 9.72 -17.49
C THR A 12 -10.37 9.64 -17.47
N ASP A 13 -9.66 10.42 -18.30
CA ASP A 13 -8.18 10.49 -18.31
C ASP A 13 -7.52 10.75 -16.95
N PHE A 14 -8.27 11.31 -16.00
CA PHE A 14 -7.80 11.66 -14.66
C PHE A 14 -8.53 10.93 -13.55
N ASP A 15 -9.66 10.29 -13.80
CA ASP A 15 -10.57 9.80 -12.76
C ASP A 15 -10.80 8.30 -12.92
N TYR A 16 -10.62 7.54 -11.85
CA TYR A 16 -10.89 6.11 -11.83
C TYR A 16 -11.49 5.69 -10.49
N LEU A 17 -12.27 4.62 -10.52
CA LEU A 17 -12.74 3.93 -9.34
C LEU A 17 -11.85 2.71 -9.12
N PHE A 18 -11.60 2.39 -7.86
CA PHE A 18 -10.90 1.18 -7.48
C PHE A 18 -11.75 0.40 -6.48
N GLY A 19 -11.64 -0.92 -6.54
CA GLY A 19 -12.17 -1.85 -5.56
C GLY A 19 -11.14 -2.92 -5.30
N GLN A 20 -10.85 -3.20 -4.04
CA GLN A 20 -9.96 -4.28 -3.64
C GLN A 20 -10.69 -5.16 -2.63
N ALA A 21 -10.55 -6.46 -2.78
CA ALA A 21 -11.00 -7.43 -1.79
C ALA A 21 -9.86 -8.42 -1.55
N SER A 22 -9.47 -8.61 -0.30
CA SER A 22 -8.50 -9.62 0.09
C SER A 22 -9.09 -10.54 1.14
N TRP A 23 -8.85 -11.83 0.96
CA TRP A 23 -9.22 -12.88 1.89
C TRP A 23 -7.96 -13.60 2.34
N LEU A 24 -7.70 -13.60 3.63
CA LEU A 24 -6.62 -14.33 4.26
C LEU A 24 -7.19 -15.29 5.30
N THR A 25 -7.02 -16.59 5.04
CA THR A 25 -7.21 -17.62 6.05
C THR A 25 -5.83 -18.06 6.53
N ASP A 26 -5.45 -17.65 7.73
CA ASP A 26 -4.30 -18.15 8.45
C ASP A 26 -4.78 -18.63 9.83
N ARG A 27 -4.41 -19.85 10.23
CA ARG A 27 -4.90 -20.51 11.46
C ARG A 27 -3.88 -20.47 12.60
N TYR A 28 -2.71 -19.87 12.41
CA TYR A 28 -1.56 -20.08 13.30
C TYR A 28 -1.22 -18.91 14.24
N ASN A 29 -1.89 -17.76 14.14
CA ASN A 29 -1.54 -16.54 14.90
C ASN A 29 -2.70 -15.93 15.71
N GLY A 30 -3.65 -16.75 16.18
CA GLY A 30 -4.79 -16.29 17.02
C GLY A 30 -5.98 -15.72 16.25
N TYR A 31 -5.77 -15.32 14.99
CA TYR A 31 -6.81 -15.02 14.02
C TYR A 31 -7.20 -16.30 13.26
N ARG A 32 -8.48 -16.47 12.92
CA ARG A 32 -9.00 -17.58 12.12
C ARG A 32 -9.19 -17.17 10.66
N GLN A 33 -9.64 -15.92 10.45
CA GLN A 33 -9.89 -15.35 9.13
C GLN A 33 -9.79 -13.83 9.15
N ARG A 34 -9.24 -13.23 8.09
CA ARG A 34 -9.22 -11.78 7.86
C ARG A 34 -9.70 -11.49 6.45
N ASP A 35 -10.83 -10.82 6.35
CA ASP A 35 -11.37 -10.28 5.11
C ASP A 35 -11.20 -8.76 5.10
N VAL A 36 -10.73 -8.23 3.99
CA VAL A 36 -10.64 -6.77 3.80
C VAL A 36 -11.28 -6.45 2.47
N ALA A 37 -12.25 -5.55 2.48
CA ALA A 37 -12.84 -5.00 1.27
C ALA A 37 -12.69 -3.48 1.31
N THR A 38 -12.09 -2.89 0.28
CA THR A 38 -11.97 -1.44 0.11
C THR A 38 -12.52 -1.05 -1.24
N ALA A 39 -13.18 0.09 -1.30
CA ALA A 39 -13.65 0.66 -2.56
C ALA A 39 -13.55 2.17 -2.49
N GLY A 40 -13.16 2.78 -3.58
CA GLY A 40 -12.91 4.20 -3.57
C GLY A 40 -12.75 4.79 -4.95
N TYR A 41 -12.37 6.05 -4.90
CA TYR A 41 -12.15 6.87 -6.06
C TYR A 41 -10.73 7.42 -6.02
N GLY A 42 -10.10 7.41 -7.18
CA GLY A 42 -8.79 7.98 -7.41
C GLY A 42 -8.84 9.03 -8.50
N ARG A 43 -8.10 10.11 -8.24
CA ARG A 43 -7.85 11.18 -9.20
C ARG A 43 -6.35 11.30 -9.45
N GLN A 44 -5.98 11.27 -10.71
CA GLN A 44 -4.68 11.69 -11.19
C GLN A 44 -4.74 13.19 -11.51
N PHE A 45 -4.20 14.02 -10.64
CA PHE A 45 -4.18 15.48 -10.83
C PHE A 45 -3.16 15.92 -11.87
N LEU A 46 -1.99 15.27 -11.90
CA LEU A 46 -0.94 15.55 -12.87
C LEU A 46 -0.69 14.31 -13.71
N ASN A 47 -0.73 14.47 -15.02
CA ASN A 47 -0.37 13.44 -15.99
C ASN A 47 0.62 14.02 -17.01
N GLY A 48 1.68 14.68 -16.51
CA GLY A 48 2.75 15.20 -17.33
C GLY A 48 3.84 14.14 -17.55
N PRO A 49 4.66 14.28 -18.61
CA PRO A 49 5.81 13.40 -18.83
C PRO A 49 6.86 13.51 -17.71
N VAL A 50 6.91 14.65 -17.02
CA VAL A 50 7.87 14.93 -15.94
C VAL A 50 7.26 14.71 -14.56
N HIS A 51 6.01 15.14 -14.32
CA HIS A 51 5.37 15.07 -13.00
C HIS A 51 4.02 14.38 -13.09
N SER A 52 3.83 13.39 -12.22
CA SER A 52 2.56 12.70 -12.02
C SER A 52 2.18 12.76 -10.54
N PHE A 53 0.93 13.13 -10.27
CA PHE A 53 0.39 13.15 -8.93
C PHE A 53 -0.95 12.45 -8.97
N ARG A 54 -1.06 11.42 -8.14
CA ARG A 54 -2.22 10.57 -8.01
C ARG A 54 -2.67 10.61 -6.56
N PHE A 55 -3.95 10.78 -6.35
CA PHE A 55 -4.58 10.73 -5.06
C PHE A 55 -5.73 9.76 -5.10
N GLU A 56 -5.90 8.98 -4.06
CA GLU A 56 -6.93 7.98 -3.90
C GLU A 56 -7.52 8.11 -2.53
N PHE A 57 -8.82 7.90 -2.43
CA PHE A 57 -9.48 7.77 -1.15
C PHE A 57 -10.73 6.92 -1.30
N GLY A 58 -11.06 6.20 -0.25
CA GLY A 58 -12.21 5.32 -0.26
C GLY A 58 -12.49 4.72 1.09
N PRO A 59 -13.75 4.45 1.41
CA PRO A 59 -14.08 3.60 2.55
C PRO A 59 -13.74 2.13 2.25
N GLY A 60 -13.73 1.36 3.32
CA GLY A 60 -13.47 -0.04 3.34
C GLY A 60 -13.94 -0.61 4.66
N VAL A 61 -13.85 -1.92 4.76
CA VAL A 61 -14.26 -2.71 5.90
C VAL A 61 -13.25 -3.83 6.07
N ARG A 62 -12.78 -3.99 7.31
CA ARG A 62 -12.02 -5.15 7.74
C ARG A 62 -12.91 -6.00 8.61
N TYR A 63 -12.97 -7.28 8.30
CA TYR A 63 -13.69 -8.28 9.08
C TYR A 63 -12.66 -9.29 9.57
N ASP A 64 -12.49 -9.33 10.89
CA ASP A 64 -11.55 -10.21 11.58
C ASP A 64 -12.34 -11.22 12.42
N GLU A 65 -12.14 -12.50 12.14
CA GLU A 65 -12.68 -13.59 12.94
C GLU A 65 -11.58 -14.15 13.85
N TYR A 66 -11.80 -14.09 15.16
CA TYR A 66 -10.89 -14.60 16.17
C TYR A 66 -11.15 -16.09 16.48
N THR A 67 -10.14 -16.74 17.07
CA THR A 67 -10.23 -18.18 17.39
C THR A 67 -11.28 -18.51 18.47
N ASP A 68 -11.67 -17.55 19.30
CA ASP A 68 -12.73 -17.72 20.32
C ASP A 68 -14.16 -17.65 19.75
N GLY A 69 -14.32 -17.27 18.46
CA GLY A 69 -15.62 -17.10 17.82
C GLY A 69 -16.12 -15.65 17.81
N ASP A 70 -15.38 -14.72 18.44
CA ASP A 70 -15.62 -13.29 18.30
C ASP A 70 -15.33 -12.80 16.88
N THR A 71 -16.23 -11.96 16.39
CA THR A 71 -16.15 -11.31 15.10
C THR A 71 -16.00 -9.81 15.33
N GLU A 72 -14.97 -9.22 14.77
CA GLU A 72 -14.75 -7.78 14.80
C GLU A 72 -14.92 -7.23 13.39
N THR A 73 -15.90 -6.34 13.20
CA THR A 73 -16.10 -5.63 11.93
C THR A 73 -15.73 -4.18 12.12
N GLN A 74 -14.61 -3.78 11.53
CA GLN A 74 -14.08 -2.42 11.69
C GLN A 74 -14.23 -1.66 10.38
N PRO A 75 -14.82 -0.45 10.41
CA PRO A 75 -14.76 0.44 9.26
C PRO A 75 -13.31 0.86 9.03
N LEU A 76 -12.92 0.96 7.77
CA LEU A 76 -11.57 1.33 7.36
C LEU A 76 -11.66 2.45 6.34
N GLY A 77 -11.10 3.62 6.63
CA GLY A 77 -10.87 4.67 5.67
C GLY A 77 -9.51 4.47 5.02
N TYR A 78 -9.45 4.46 3.69
CA TYR A 78 -8.21 4.49 2.92
C TYR A 78 -8.05 5.85 2.26
N ALA A 79 -6.86 6.42 2.36
CA ALA A 79 -6.45 7.54 1.54
C ALA A 79 -4.98 7.37 1.14
N SER A 80 -4.62 7.60 -0.11
CA SER A 80 -3.22 7.58 -0.53
C SER A 80 -2.92 8.69 -1.53
N GLY A 81 -1.75 9.32 -1.37
CA GLY A 81 -1.18 10.24 -2.33
C GLY A 81 0.12 9.66 -2.87
N THR A 82 0.26 9.56 -4.19
CA THR A 82 1.49 9.16 -4.85
C THR A 82 1.95 10.27 -5.77
N TYR A 83 3.15 10.78 -5.52
CA TYR A 83 3.84 11.72 -6.36
C TYR A 83 4.98 11.02 -7.09
N ALA A 84 5.02 11.12 -8.41
CA ALA A 84 6.10 10.61 -9.23
C ALA A 84 6.72 11.75 -10.03
N TRP A 85 8.04 11.82 -10.01
CA TRP A 85 8.84 12.80 -10.73
C TRP A 85 9.90 12.10 -11.56
N GLN A 86 9.78 12.22 -12.87
CA GLN A 86 10.82 11.86 -13.83
C GLN A 86 11.87 12.97 -13.81
N MET A 87 12.96 12.78 -13.06
CA MET A 87 14.04 13.76 -12.94
C MET A 87 14.83 13.86 -14.25
N THR A 88 15.09 12.73 -14.88
CA THR A 88 15.76 12.59 -16.19
C THR A 88 15.16 11.39 -16.92
N ASP A 89 15.47 11.14 -18.19
CA ASP A 89 14.98 9.95 -18.93
C ASP A 89 15.34 8.62 -18.24
N ASN A 90 16.38 8.65 -17.40
CA ASN A 90 16.94 7.50 -16.72
C ASN A 90 16.64 7.48 -15.21
N ALA A 91 16.15 8.55 -14.61
CA ALA A 91 15.93 8.64 -13.17
C ALA A 91 14.49 9.03 -12.85
N LYS A 92 13.80 8.16 -12.10
CA LYS A 92 12.43 8.37 -11.64
C LYS A 92 12.37 8.27 -10.13
N PHE A 93 11.98 9.37 -9.51
CA PHE A 93 11.65 9.44 -8.10
C PHE A 93 10.14 9.25 -7.91
N SER A 94 9.75 8.48 -6.92
CA SER A 94 8.37 8.26 -6.53
C SER A 94 8.25 8.37 -5.02
N GLN A 95 7.22 9.05 -4.53
CA GLN A 95 6.89 9.16 -3.13
C GLN A 95 5.40 8.89 -2.95
N GLY A 96 5.09 7.76 -2.33
CA GLY A 96 3.77 7.38 -1.91
C GLY A 96 3.59 7.67 -0.42
N VAL A 97 2.41 8.13 -0.05
CA VAL A 97 1.92 8.08 1.32
C VAL A 97 0.54 7.45 1.27
N SER A 98 0.26 6.52 2.16
CA SER A 98 -1.07 5.95 2.35
C SER A 98 -1.43 5.93 3.81
N VAL A 99 -2.70 6.18 4.09
CA VAL A 99 -3.26 6.26 5.42
C VAL A 99 -4.45 5.31 5.43
N PHE A 100 -4.44 4.41 6.40
CA PHE A 100 -5.54 3.54 6.75
C PHE A 100 -6.04 3.99 8.12
N GLY A 101 -7.22 4.56 8.18
CA GLY A 101 -7.88 4.93 9.43
C GLY A 101 -8.98 3.93 9.77
N ALA A 102 -8.76 3.08 10.76
CA ALA A 102 -9.81 2.29 11.41
C ALA A 102 -9.87 2.71 12.89
N ASP A 103 -10.05 1.78 13.83
CA ASP A 103 -9.74 2.04 15.25
C ASP A 103 -8.25 2.37 15.43
N ASP A 104 -7.38 1.70 14.66
CA ASP A 104 -5.96 2.01 14.59
C ASP A 104 -5.65 2.87 13.35
N THR A 105 -4.89 3.95 13.51
CA THR A 105 -4.40 4.75 12.37
C THR A 105 -3.05 4.22 11.91
N THR A 106 -2.99 3.67 10.70
CA THR A 106 -1.75 3.25 10.03
C THR A 106 -1.39 4.22 8.92
N VAL A 107 -0.22 4.84 9.03
CA VAL A 107 0.36 5.69 7.99
C VAL A 107 1.55 4.96 7.38
N ASN A 108 1.52 4.72 6.08
CA ASN A 108 2.64 4.22 5.32
C ASN A 108 3.21 5.34 4.45
N SER A 109 4.52 5.48 4.44
CA SER A 109 5.23 6.32 3.49
C SER A 109 6.23 5.47 2.74
N GLU A 110 6.10 5.42 1.42
CA GLU A 110 7.05 4.78 0.52
C GLU A 110 7.78 5.86 -0.27
N THR A 111 9.11 5.84 -0.22
CA THR A 111 9.94 6.66 -1.10
C THR A 111 10.78 5.74 -1.95
N ALA A 112 10.63 5.81 -3.27
CA ALA A 112 11.36 4.99 -4.21
C ALA A 112 12.13 5.83 -5.23
N LEU A 113 13.38 5.47 -5.47
CA LEU A 113 14.21 6.02 -6.52
C LEU A 113 14.59 4.90 -7.48
N ASN A 114 14.17 5.05 -8.73
CA ASN A 114 14.53 4.14 -9.82
C ASN A 114 15.54 4.85 -10.73
N VAL A 115 16.66 4.21 -11.00
CA VAL A 115 17.72 4.71 -11.88
C VAL A 115 18.04 3.65 -12.92
N ALA A 116 17.64 3.89 -14.17
CA ALA A 116 18.06 3.10 -15.31
C ALA A 116 19.50 3.49 -15.69
N ILE A 117 20.44 2.60 -15.42
CA ILE A 117 21.85 2.80 -15.81
C ILE A 117 21.98 2.58 -17.32
N ASN A 118 21.31 1.56 -17.87
CA ASN A 118 21.27 1.22 -19.29
C ASN A 118 19.93 0.55 -19.64
N ALA A 119 19.70 0.25 -20.93
CA ALA A 119 18.51 -0.50 -21.40
C ALA A 119 18.30 -1.87 -20.69
N HIS A 120 19.36 -2.43 -20.10
CA HIS A 120 19.35 -3.75 -19.45
C HIS A 120 19.60 -3.70 -17.93
N PHE A 121 19.99 -2.55 -17.38
CA PHE A 121 20.35 -2.43 -15.97
C PHE A 121 19.64 -1.26 -15.33
N GLY A 122 18.86 -1.55 -14.30
CA GLY A 122 18.20 -0.55 -13.46
C GLY A 122 18.46 -0.84 -11.99
N LEU A 123 18.69 0.21 -11.21
CA LEU A 123 18.70 0.18 -9.76
C LEU A 123 17.36 0.72 -9.26
N LYS A 124 16.72 -0.01 -8.36
CA LYS A 124 15.55 0.48 -7.61
C LYS A 124 15.88 0.47 -6.13
N VAL A 125 15.86 1.64 -5.52
CA VAL A 125 15.94 1.82 -4.07
C VAL A 125 14.56 2.20 -3.58
N ALA A 126 13.98 1.45 -2.66
CA ALA A 126 12.70 1.78 -2.04
C ALA A 126 12.86 1.81 -0.52
N TYR A 127 12.32 2.84 0.10
CA TYR A 127 12.30 3.08 1.53
C TYR A 127 10.85 3.11 2.00
N ASN A 128 10.48 2.14 2.83
CA ASN A 128 9.11 2.02 3.34
C ASN A 128 9.10 2.27 4.84
N VAL A 129 8.30 3.25 5.26
CA VAL A 129 8.05 3.58 6.66
C VAL A 129 6.60 3.29 6.95
N THR A 130 6.34 2.40 7.90
CA THR A 130 5.00 2.19 8.43
C THR A 130 4.96 2.70 9.85
N TRP A 131 4.08 3.65 10.10
CA TRP A 131 3.74 4.14 11.43
C TRP A 131 2.34 3.65 11.78
N ASN A 132 2.18 3.07 12.96
CA ASN A 132 0.89 2.59 13.44
C ASN A 132 0.64 3.17 14.84
N SER A 133 -0.51 3.84 15.00
CA SER A 133 -0.88 4.51 16.25
C SER A 133 -1.27 3.54 17.37
N GLU A 134 -1.71 2.33 17.03
CA GLU A 134 -2.23 1.36 18.00
C GLU A 134 -1.82 -0.05 17.52
N PRO A 135 -0.65 -0.55 17.94
CA PRO A 135 -0.23 -1.89 17.59
C PRO A 135 -1.18 -2.91 18.25
N PRO A 136 -1.48 -4.07 17.61
CA PRO A 136 -2.30 -5.10 18.21
C PRO A 136 -1.78 -5.47 19.60
N ALA A 137 -2.66 -5.74 20.56
CA ALA A 137 -2.36 -5.97 21.98
C ALA A 137 -1.38 -7.15 22.27
N SER A 138 -0.92 -7.86 21.25
CA SER A 138 0.21 -8.81 21.33
C SER A 138 1.58 -8.13 21.19
N ALA A 139 1.64 -6.83 20.94
CA ALA A 139 2.86 -6.03 21.02
C ALA A 139 3.14 -5.67 22.48
N PRO A 140 4.34 -5.98 23.02
CA PRO A 140 4.67 -5.63 24.39
C PRO A 140 4.54 -4.12 24.61
N GLU A 141 3.80 -3.77 25.66
CA GLU A 141 3.57 -2.42 26.14
C GLU A 141 4.87 -1.59 26.12
N HIS A 142 4.79 -0.38 25.56
CA HIS A 142 5.91 0.54 25.27
C HIS A 142 6.71 0.23 24.00
N THR A 143 6.08 0.27 22.84
CA THR A 143 6.84 0.45 21.60
C THR A 143 6.09 1.41 20.67
N ASP A 144 6.58 2.64 20.56
CA ASP A 144 6.43 3.45 19.36
C ASP A 144 6.83 2.57 18.17
N SER A 145 5.83 1.96 17.50
CA SER A 145 6.05 0.97 16.46
C SER A 145 6.43 1.66 15.14
N GLN A 146 7.59 2.31 15.13
CA GLN A 146 8.19 2.80 13.91
C GLN A 146 8.92 1.63 13.23
N ASN A 147 8.18 0.87 12.41
CA ASN A 147 8.79 -0.20 11.63
C ASN A 147 9.48 0.41 10.42
N HIS A 148 10.81 0.53 10.50
CA HIS A 148 11.65 0.98 9.40
C HIS A 148 11.97 -0.22 8.50
N GLY A 149 11.18 -0.40 7.45
CA GLY A 149 11.38 -1.43 6.45
C GLY A 149 12.28 -0.93 5.32
N LEU A 150 13.59 -1.18 5.41
CA LEU A 150 14.47 -1.13 4.23
C LEU A 150 14.18 -2.35 3.36
N SER A 151 13.12 -2.30 2.55
CA SER A 151 12.86 -3.31 1.51
C SER A 151 13.70 -2.97 0.27
N GLY A 152 15.01 -3.12 0.42
CA GLY A 152 16.00 -2.53 -0.47
C GLY A 152 17.09 -3.48 -0.92
N LEU A 153 16.77 -4.74 -1.28
CA LEU A 153 17.60 -5.59 -2.15
C LEU A 153 16.72 -6.60 -2.88
N GLN A 154 15.86 -6.13 -3.79
CA GLN A 154 15.50 -6.99 -4.92
C GLN A 154 16.53 -6.75 -6.02
N ASN A 155 17.57 -7.59 -6.05
CA ASN A 155 18.27 -7.87 -7.30
C ASN A 155 17.23 -8.47 -8.25
N VAL A 156 16.50 -7.62 -8.97
CA VAL A 156 15.74 -8.08 -10.12
C VAL A 156 16.77 -8.27 -11.24
N ILE A 157 17.42 -9.43 -11.22
CA ILE A 157 17.98 -10.02 -12.43
C ILE A 157 16.75 -10.51 -13.20
N ALA A 158 16.10 -9.62 -13.94
CA ALA A 158 15.15 -10.02 -14.97
C ALA A 158 15.94 -10.12 -16.27
N ALA A 159 16.29 -11.36 -16.62
CA ALA A 159 16.73 -11.72 -17.96
C ALA A 159 15.69 -11.24 -18.98
N GLY A 160 16.18 -10.64 -20.07
CA GLY A 160 15.35 -10.20 -21.17
C GLY A 160 14.62 -11.35 -21.88
N GLN A 161 13.49 -10.99 -22.46
CA GLN A 161 13.07 -11.40 -23.80
C GLN A 161 12.64 -10.14 -24.52
#